data_AF-A0A370LIJ0-F1
#
_entry.id   AF-A0A370LIJ0-F1
#
_cell.length_a   1.000
_cell.length_b   1.000
_cell.length_c   1.000
_cell.angle_alpha   90.00
_cell.angle_beta   90.00
_cell.angle_gamma   90.00
#
_symmetry.space_group_name_H-M   'P 1'
#
loop_
_entity.id
_entity.type
_entity.pdbx_description
1 polymer ?
#
loop_
_entity_poly.entity_id
_entity_poly.type
_entity_poly.pdbx_seq_one_letter_code
_entity_poly.pdbx_strand_id
1 'polypeptide(L)'
;MKNSTDYDKEDIARLETEKTISFAIESLNQIYKKIQNLSTIDTFPTVLPSAILVIRTISASLYELMPKTSHELSELSTVLGSVVMDSGTITGAKFDFAEHNNASWLILDEAKLMVDSKINKQYPNLDFPKLADT
;
A
#
# COMPACT_ATOMS: atom_id res chain seq x y z
N MET A 1 -15.26 29.46 17.55
CA MET A 1 -14.11 28.55 17.34
C MET A 1 -14.53 27.18 17.81
N LYS A 2 -14.59 26.20 16.92
CA LYS A 2 -15.03 24.83 17.22
C LYS A 2 -13.83 24.10 17.83
N ASN A 3 -13.91 23.74 19.11
CA ASN A 3 -12.82 23.07 19.83
C ASN A 3 -12.58 21.66 19.28
N SER A 4 -11.35 21.15 19.37
CA SER A 4 -10.88 19.83 18.92
C SER A 4 -11.57 18.60 19.56
N THR A 5 -12.71 18.77 20.23
CA THR A 5 -13.48 17.73 20.94
C THR A 5 -14.89 17.51 20.39
N ASP A 6 -15.23 18.05 19.21
CA ASP A 6 -16.58 17.95 18.63
C ASP A 6 -16.66 17.03 17.40
N TYR A 7 -15.70 16.11 17.23
CA TYR A 7 -15.84 15.02 16.29
C TYR A 7 -16.54 13.87 17.00
N ASP A 8 -17.73 13.51 16.52
CA ASP A 8 -18.38 12.31 17.01
C ASP A 8 -17.69 11.05 16.44
N LYS A 9 -18.09 9.88 16.95
CA LYS A 9 -17.50 8.60 16.52
C LYS A 9 -17.69 8.33 15.02
N GLU A 10 -18.73 8.88 14.41
CA GLU A 10 -19.01 8.68 12.98
C GLU A 10 -18.04 9.50 12.12
N ASP A 11 -17.73 10.73 12.53
CA ASP A 11 -16.74 11.56 11.85
C ASP A 11 -15.33 10.94 11.92
N ILE A 12 -14.94 10.37 13.07
CA ILE A 12 -13.65 9.68 13.23
C ILE A 12 -13.59 8.46 12.29
N ALA A 13 -14.64 7.62 12.27
CA ALA A 13 -14.69 6.45 11.39
C ALA A 13 -14.62 6.81 9.89
N ARG A 14 -15.23 7.92 9.48
CA ARG A 14 -15.14 8.44 8.11
C ARG A 14 -13.71 8.86 7.77
N LEU A 15 -13.03 9.53 8.68
CA LEU A 15 -11.63 9.95 8.48
C LEU A 15 -10.67 8.76 8.44
N GLU A 16 -10.87 7.74 9.27
CA GLU A 16 -10.09 6.49 9.21
C GLU A 16 -10.28 5.75 7.88
N THR A 17 -11.51 5.74 7.37
CA THR A 17 -11.83 5.22 6.04
C THR A 17 -11.10 6.01 4.95
N GLU A 18 -11.16 7.34 4.99
CA GLU A 18 -10.45 8.23 4.04
C GLU A 18 -8.93 8.00 4.09
N LYS A 19 -8.37 7.86 5.29
CA LYS A 19 -6.94 7.59 5.49
C LYS A 19 -6.54 6.24 4.89
N THR A 20 -7.34 5.20 5.13
CA THR A 20 -7.10 3.84 4.60
C THR A 20 -7.16 3.82 3.07
N ILE A 21 -8.16 4.48 2.48
CA ILE A 21 -8.30 4.59 1.02
C ILE A 21 -7.13 5.41 0.44
N SER A 22 -6.76 6.52 1.07
CA SER A 22 -5.62 7.34 0.62
C SER A 22 -4.30 6.57 0.66
N PHE A 23 -4.09 5.77 1.71
CA PHE A 23 -2.94 4.89 1.86
C PHE A 23 -2.88 3.83 0.77
N ALA A 24 -4.02 3.20 0.47
CA ALA A 24 -4.12 2.26 -0.63
C ALA A 24 -3.76 2.91 -1.98
N ILE A 25 -4.35 4.07 -2.28
CA ILE A 25 -4.09 4.79 -3.54
C ILE A 25 -2.60 5.15 -3.68
N GLU A 26 -1.98 5.72 -2.64
CA GLU A 26 -0.58 6.14 -2.75
C GLU A 26 0.37 4.94 -2.85
N SER A 27 0.12 3.87 -2.08
CA SER A 27 0.91 2.64 -2.16
C SER A 27 0.82 2.00 -3.55
N LEU A 28 -0.39 1.93 -4.13
CA LEU A 28 -0.61 1.42 -5.48
C LEU A 28 0.03 2.31 -6.56
N ASN A 29 0.03 3.63 -6.37
CA ASN A 29 0.70 4.57 -7.28
C ASN A 29 2.22 4.38 -7.30
N GLN A 30 2.84 4.14 -6.13
CA GLN A 30 4.27 3.88 -6.04
C GLN A 30 4.68 2.59 -6.74
N ILE A 31 3.95 1.49 -6.54
CA ILE A 31 4.24 0.24 -7.26
C ILE A 31 3.99 0.38 -8.76
N TYR A 32 2.97 1.14 -9.18
CA TYR A 32 2.67 1.36 -10.59
C TYR A 32 3.85 2.03 -11.28
N LYS A 33 4.43 3.07 -10.67
CA LYS A 33 5.65 3.73 -11.17
C LYS A 33 6.83 2.76 -11.26
N LYS A 34 7.02 1.88 -10.27
CA LYS A 34 8.10 0.88 -10.28
C LYS A 34 7.93 -0.15 -11.40
N ILE A 35 6.71 -0.66 -11.58
CA ILE A 35 6.38 -1.64 -12.63
C ILE A 35 6.48 -1.01 -14.02
N GLN A 36 6.04 0.25 -14.18
CA GLN A 36 6.11 0.97 -15.46
C GLN A 36 7.55 1.16 -15.96
N ASN A 37 8.53 1.20 -15.05
CA ASN A 37 9.95 1.33 -15.39
C ASN A 37 10.63 0.01 -15.75
N LEU A 38 9.90 -1.11 -15.76
CA LEU A 38 10.44 -2.41 -16.17
C LEU A 38 10.56 -2.47 -17.69
N SER A 39 11.79 -2.65 -18.19
CA SER A 39 12.08 -2.74 -19.62
C SER A 39 12.65 -4.09 -20.04
N THR A 40 13.14 -4.90 -19.09
CA THR A 40 13.85 -6.15 -19.36
C THR A 40 13.45 -7.24 -18.37
N ILE A 41 13.30 -8.48 -18.84
CA ILE A 41 12.77 -9.61 -18.05
C ILE A 41 13.65 -9.99 -16.85
N ASP A 42 14.94 -9.67 -16.90
CA ASP A 42 15.92 -9.83 -15.80
C ASP A 42 15.65 -8.93 -14.59
N THR A 43 14.91 -7.82 -14.77
CA THR A 43 14.51 -6.93 -13.68
C THR A 43 13.23 -7.37 -12.96
N PHE A 44 12.50 -8.34 -13.51
CA PHE A 44 11.22 -8.77 -12.96
C PHE A 44 11.39 -9.49 -11.61
N PRO A 45 12.35 -10.44 -11.47
CA PRO A 45 12.63 -11.09 -10.18
C PRO A 45 13.09 -10.15 -9.07
N THR A 46 13.55 -8.93 -9.38
CA THR A 46 14.03 -7.97 -8.36
C THR A 46 12.94 -6.99 -7.93
N VAL A 47 12.08 -6.57 -8.85
CA VAL A 47 11.06 -5.54 -8.59
C VAL A 47 9.71 -6.13 -8.21
N LEU A 48 9.22 -7.12 -8.95
CA LEU A 48 7.86 -7.62 -8.78
C LEU A 48 7.59 -8.30 -7.43
N PRO A 49 8.54 -9.02 -6.78
CA PRO A 49 8.28 -9.57 -5.45
C PRO A 49 7.92 -8.51 -4.41
N SER A 50 8.61 -7.36 -4.42
CA SER A 50 8.29 -6.25 -3.52
C SER A 50 6.91 -5.65 -3.82
N ALA A 51 6.56 -5.52 -5.11
CA ALA A 51 5.25 -5.03 -5.52
C ALA A 51 4.12 -5.98 -5.09
N ILE A 52 4.32 -7.30 -5.20
CA ILE A 52 3.37 -8.32 -4.74
C ILE A 52 3.09 -8.18 -3.24
N LEU A 53 4.13 -7.99 -2.42
CA LEU A 53 3.97 -7.80 -0.97
C LEU A 53 3.17 -6.54 -0.63
N VAL A 54 3.43 -5.43 -1.33
CA VAL A 54 2.64 -4.19 -1.19
C VAL A 54 1.18 -4.42 -1.60
N ILE A 55 0.93 -5.04 -2.76
CA ILE A 55 -0.43 -5.35 -3.25
C ILE A 55 -1.20 -6.21 -2.24
N ARG A 56 -0.56 -7.24 -1.67
CA ARG A 56 -1.17 -8.11 -0.66
C ARG A 56 -1.50 -7.35 0.63
N THR A 57 -0.62 -6.45 1.05
CA THR A 57 -0.84 -5.60 2.23
C THR A 57 -2.04 -4.67 2.02
N ILE A 58 -2.12 -4.02 0.84
CA ILE A 58 -3.24 -3.15 0.50
C ILE A 58 -4.55 -3.95 0.34
N SER A 59 -4.50 -5.11 -0.32
CA SER A 59 -5.63 -6.03 -0.42
C SER A 59 -6.22 -6.33 0.96
N ALA A 60 -5.38 -6.74 1.92
CA ALA A 60 -5.81 -7.00 3.29
C ALA A 60 -6.43 -5.76 3.96
N SER A 61 -5.81 -4.57 3.80
CA SER A 61 -6.33 -3.32 4.39
C SER A 61 -7.69 -2.88 3.84
N LEU A 62 -8.02 -3.30 2.61
CA LEU A 62 -9.28 -2.96 1.95
C LEU A 62 -10.35 -4.02 2.10
N TYR A 63 -10.08 -5.15 2.76
CA TYR A 63 -11.02 -6.29 2.80
C TYR A 63 -12.38 -5.90 3.36
N GLU A 64 -12.41 -5.14 4.47
CA GLU A 64 -13.65 -4.73 5.13
C GLU A 64 -14.33 -3.55 4.41
N LEU A 65 -13.56 -2.63 3.84
CA LEU A 65 -14.06 -1.41 3.22
C LEU A 65 -14.52 -1.60 1.77
N MET A 66 -13.75 -2.38 0.99
CA MET A 66 -13.93 -2.58 -0.45
C MET A 66 -13.62 -4.03 -0.84
N PRO A 67 -14.49 -5.01 -0.48
CA PRO A 67 -14.21 -6.43 -0.67
C PRO A 67 -13.91 -6.84 -2.12
N LYS A 68 -14.60 -6.21 -3.09
CA LYS A 68 -14.37 -6.45 -4.52
C LYS A 68 -12.96 -6.03 -4.94
N THR A 69 -12.53 -4.83 -4.56
CA THR A 69 -11.18 -4.33 -4.85
C THR A 69 -10.11 -5.16 -4.15
N SER A 70 -10.35 -5.55 -2.89
CA SER A 70 -9.48 -6.48 -2.18
C SER A 70 -9.29 -7.79 -2.96
N HIS A 71 -10.38 -8.36 -3.49
CA HIS A 71 -10.33 -9.59 -4.27
C HIS A 71 -9.53 -9.41 -5.58
N GLU A 72 -9.81 -8.36 -6.35
CA GLU A 72 -9.08 -8.05 -7.59
C GLU A 72 -7.57 -7.85 -7.34
N LEU A 73 -7.18 -7.20 -6.25
CA LEU A 73 -5.78 -7.05 -5.84
C LEU A 73 -5.13 -8.39 -5.46
N SER A 74 -5.87 -9.25 -4.77
CA SER A 74 -5.40 -10.60 -4.43
C SER A 74 -5.16 -11.45 -5.70
N GLU A 75 -6.08 -11.40 -6.66
CA GLU A 75 -5.92 -12.06 -7.96
C GLU A 75 -4.71 -11.50 -8.73
N LEU A 76 -4.57 -10.17 -8.79
CA LEU A 76 -3.42 -9.51 -9.40
C LEU A 76 -2.10 -9.97 -8.79
N SER A 77 -2.02 -10.05 -7.45
CA SER A 77 -0.83 -10.53 -6.75
C SER A 77 -0.45 -11.96 -7.13
N THR A 78 -1.44 -12.80 -7.43
CA THR A 78 -1.27 -14.20 -7.82
C THR A 78 -0.73 -14.29 -9.25
N VAL A 79 -1.31 -13.52 -10.18
CA VAL A 79 -0.83 -13.44 -11.58
C VAL A 79 0.62 -12.96 -11.63
N LEU A 80 0.94 -11.90 -10.87
CA LEU A 80 2.32 -11.40 -10.77
C LEU A 80 3.27 -12.44 -10.17
N GLY A 81 2.80 -13.25 -9.20
CA GLY A 81 3.59 -14.36 -8.65
C GLY A 81 4.01 -15.38 -9.71
N SER A 82 3.11 -15.74 -10.64
CA SER A 82 3.44 -16.62 -11.77
C SER A 82 4.47 -15.97 -12.70
N VAL A 83 4.31 -14.69 -13.04
CA VAL A 83 5.28 -13.94 -13.87
C VAL A 83 6.67 -13.92 -13.24
N VAL A 84 6.75 -13.72 -11.92
CA VAL A 84 7.99 -13.78 -11.15
C VAL A 84 8.64 -15.16 -11.24
N MET A 85 7.87 -16.24 -11.07
CA MET A 85 8.41 -17.60 -11.18
C MET A 85 8.92 -17.93 -12.59
N ASP A 86 8.17 -17.54 -13.62
CA ASP A 86 8.55 -17.75 -15.02
C ASP A 86 9.82 -16.96 -15.36
N SER A 87 9.88 -15.68 -15.00
CA SER A 87 11.06 -14.85 -15.21
C SER A 87 12.28 -15.35 -14.44
N GLY A 88 12.12 -15.80 -13.19
CA GLY A 88 13.20 -16.42 -12.42
C GLY A 88 13.74 -17.69 -13.07
N THR A 89 12.86 -18.52 -13.62
CA THR A 89 13.23 -19.74 -14.36
C THR A 89 14.00 -19.41 -15.63
N ILE A 90 13.54 -18.43 -16.42
CA ILE A 90 14.18 -18.01 -17.68
C ILE A 90 15.56 -17.39 -17.43
N THR A 91 15.69 -16.59 -16.38
CA THR A 91 16.89 -15.79 -16.11
C THR A 91 17.90 -16.52 -15.20
N GLY A 92 17.49 -17.61 -14.54
CA GLY A 92 18.30 -18.29 -13.53
C GLY A 92 18.44 -17.48 -12.23
N ALA A 93 17.59 -16.47 -12.01
CA ALA A 93 17.64 -15.60 -10.84
C ALA A 93 17.32 -16.36 -9.55
N LYS A 94 17.99 -15.96 -8.46
CA LYS A 94 17.68 -16.41 -7.09
C LYS A 94 16.89 -15.32 -6.38
N PHE A 95 15.90 -15.73 -5.59
CA PHE A 95 15.06 -14.82 -4.81
C PHE A 95 15.66 -14.57 -3.43
N ASP A 96 15.83 -13.30 -3.07
CA ASP A 96 16.11 -12.88 -1.69
C ASP A 96 14.83 -12.32 -1.06
N PHE A 97 14.10 -13.18 -0.35
CA PHE A 97 12.86 -12.80 0.30
C PHE A 97 13.05 -11.72 1.39
N ALA A 98 14.21 -11.67 2.04
CA ALA A 98 14.47 -10.68 3.09
C ALA A 98 14.64 -9.28 2.49
N GLU A 99 15.38 -9.18 1.38
CA GLU A 99 15.55 -7.94 0.62
C GLU A 99 14.19 -7.43 0.11
N HIS A 100 13.40 -8.29 -0.51
CA HIS A 100 12.09 -7.91 -1.07
C HIS A 100 11.09 -7.47 0.00
N ASN A 101 11.13 -8.10 1.18
CA ASN A 101 10.32 -7.68 2.31
C ASN A 101 10.71 -6.26 2.74
N ASN A 102 12.00 -5.98 2.97
CA ASN A 102 12.47 -4.65 3.31
C ASN A 102 12.08 -3.60 2.25
N ALA A 103 12.24 -3.92 0.96
CA ALA A 103 11.84 -3.04 -0.14
C ALA A 103 10.33 -2.72 -0.12
N SER A 104 9.48 -3.70 0.22
CA SER A 104 8.04 -3.48 0.35
C SER A 104 7.69 -2.60 1.55
N TRP A 105 8.38 -2.77 2.69
CA TRP A 105 8.19 -1.94 3.88
C TRP A 105 8.53 -0.48 3.63
N LEU A 106 9.62 -0.21 2.91
CA LEU A 106 10.00 1.17 2.55
C LEU A 106 8.93 1.87 1.71
N ILE A 107 8.32 1.16 0.74
CA ILE A 107 7.24 1.71 -0.10
C ILE A 107 6.02 2.05 0.76
N LEU A 108 5.63 1.13 1.65
CA LEU A 108 4.49 1.33 2.54
C LEU A 108 4.74 2.48 3.52
N ASP A 109 5.94 2.58 4.08
CA ASP A 109 6.30 3.68 4.98
C ASP A 109 6.27 5.04 4.26
N GLU A 110 6.84 5.11 3.05
CA GLU A 110 6.80 6.32 2.23
C GLU A 110 5.36 6.74 1.91
N ALA A 111 4.50 5.78 1.54
CA ALA A 111 3.08 6.03 1.28
C ALA A 111 2.36 6.54 2.53
N LYS A 112 2.64 5.95 3.69
CA LYS A 112 2.08 6.36 4.96
C LYS A 112 2.47 7.79 5.31
N LEU A 113 3.75 8.15 5.17
CA LEU A 113 4.24 9.50 5.42
C LEU A 113 3.60 10.53 4.48
N MET A 114 3.43 10.20 3.20
CA MET A 114 2.72 11.06 2.23
C MET A 114 1.26 11.29 2.63
N VAL A 115 0.57 10.24 3.06
CA VAL A 115 -0.84 10.32 3.48
C VAL A 115 -0.97 11.09 4.79
N ASP A 116 -0.13 10.82 5.79
CA ASP A 116 -0.13 11.55 7.05
C ASP A 116 0.12 13.06 6.81
N SER A 117 1.06 13.40 5.91
CA SER A 117 1.29 14.79 5.49
C SER A 117 0.06 15.40 4.81
N LYS A 118 -0.62 14.67 3.93
CA LYS A 118 -1.82 15.15 3.22
C LYS A 118 -2.99 15.37 4.19
N ILE A 119 -3.25 14.40 5.05
CA ILE A 119 -4.33 14.44 6.04
C ILE A 119 -4.09 15.56 7.06
N ASN A 120 -2.86 15.73 7.56
CA ASN A 120 -2.53 16.82 8.48
C ASN A 120 -2.70 18.21 7.84
N LYS A 121 -2.47 18.34 6.53
CA LYS A 121 -2.74 19.60 5.80
C LYS A 121 -4.23 19.85 5.58
N GLN A 122 -4.99 18.79 5.30
CA GLN A 122 -6.43 18.86 5.07
C GLN A 122 -7.20 19.12 6.37
N TYR A 123 -6.68 18.63 7.50
CA TYR A 123 -7.29 18.68 8.82
C TYR A 123 -6.28 19.16 9.89
N PRO A 124 -5.83 20.43 9.85
CA PRO A 124 -4.74 20.93 10.70
C PRO A 124 -5.05 20.97 12.21
N ASN A 125 -6.33 20.85 12.60
CA ASN A 125 -6.77 20.88 13.99
C ASN A 125 -7.11 19.49 14.56
N LEU A 126 -6.86 18.43 13.80
CA LEU A 126 -7.07 17.02 14.17
C LEU A 126 -5.72 16.37 14.48
N ASP A 127 -5.58 15.81 15.68
CA ASP A 127 -4.39 15.07 16.12
C ASP A 127 -4.64 13.57 15.95
N PHE A 128 -4.47 13.08 14.72
CA PHE A 128 -4.76 11.68 14.34
C PHE A 128 -4.03 10.62 15.18
N PRO A 129 -2.73 10.78 15.53
CA PRO A 129 -2.04 9.83 16.42
C PRO A 129 -2.75 9.64 17.77
N LYS A 130 -3.44 10.67 18.29
CA LYS A 130 -4.13 10.60 19.59
C LYS A 130 -5.53 10.00 19.52
N LEU A 131 -6.12 9.88 18.33
CA LEU A 131 -7.46 9.32 18.15
C LEU A 131 -7.45 7.79 18.07
N ALA A 132 -6.34 7.18 17.68
CA ALA A 132 -6.18 5.72 17.61
C ALA A 132 -6.02 5.05 19.01
N ASP A 133 -5.78 5.84 20.06
CA ASP A 133 -5.58 5.39 21.44
C ASP A 133 -6.82 5.55 22.34
N THR A 134 -7.97 5.98 21.79
CA THR A 134 -9.23 6.22 22.55
C THR A 134 -10.33 5.25 22.13
#